data_AF-A0A067MZR6-F1
#
_entry.id   AF-A0A067MZR6-F1
#
_cell.length_a   1.000
_cell.length_b   1.000
_cell.length_c   1.000
_cell.angle_alpha   90.00
_cell.angle_beta   90.00
_cell.angle_gamma   90.00
#
_symmetry.space_group_name_H-M   'P 1'
#
loop_
_entity.id
_entity.type
_entity.pdbx_description
1 polymer ?
#
loop_
_entity_poly.entity_id
_entity_poly.type
_entity_poly.pdbx_seq_one_letter_code
_entity_poly.pdbx_strand_id
1 'polypeptide(L)'
;MDVNIGSCQALAHLICLNTIPNLVCHAIGKFNTVSNVGESYAIDTQTWECLAQQLTAATSTIPAAFGRQFRNLSTKMGLLVTEDWLNFLLYAARPIFATVYTTPETQPCLLLWDLLAETVEDCLLFSMCQTNVDAIACRFIQFVQGYEA
;
A
#
# COMPACT_ATOMS: atom_id res chain seq x y z
N MET A 1 29.62 0.76 -9.77
CA MET A 1 28.95 1.78 -10.59
C MET A 1 27.76 2.18 -9.76
N ASP A 2 27.92 3.24 -8.99
CA ASP A 2 26.95 3.62 -7.96
C ASP A 2 25.71 4.20 -8.64
N VAL A 3 24.60 3.49 -8.49
CA VAL A 3 23.29 3.97 -8.93
C VAL A 3 22.95 5.19 -8.08
N ASN A 4 22.49 6.26 -8.73
CA ASN A 4 22.12 7.51 -8.07
C ASN A 4 20.91 7.28 -7.14
N ILE A 5 21.18 7.08 -5.85
CA ILE A 5 20.20 6.82 -4.77
C ILE A 5 19.03 7.83 -4.78
N GLY A 6 19.25 9.04 -5.30
CA GLY A 6 18.22 10.08 -5.40
C GLY A 6 17.02 9.75 -6.30
N SER A 7 17.16 8.89 -7.32
CA SER A 7 16.03 8.52 -8.18
C SER A 7 15.04 7.57 -7.50
N CYS A 8 15.53 6.64 -6.68
CA CYS A 8 14.71 5.69 -5.92
C CYS A 8 13.94 6.38 -4.78
N GLN A 9 14.55 7.35 -4.09
CA GLN A 9 13.85 8.15 -3.07
C GLN A 9 12.69 8.96 -3.66
N ALA A 10 12.88 9.56 -4.84
CA ALA A 10 11.80 10.28 -5.52
C ALA A 10 10.66 9.34 -5.94
N LEU A 11 10.97 8.12 -6.37
CA LEU A 11 9.98 7.10 -6.74
C LEU A 11 9.17 6.62 -5.53
N ALA A 12 9.82 6.27 -4.43
CA ALA A 12 9.13 5.86 -3.20
C ALA A 12 8.20 6.97 -2.68
N HIS A 13 8.65 8.23 -2.74
CA HIS A 13 7.83 9.37 -2.38
C HIS A 13 6.58 9.52 -3.27
N LEU A 14 6.73 9.38 -4.60
CA LEU A 14 5.60 9.48 -5.54
C LEU A 14 4.60 8.33 -5.35
N ILE A 15 5.08 7.12 -5.12
CA ILE A 15 4.23 5.96 -4.82
C ILE A 15 3.43 6.21 -3.55
N CYS A 16 4.06 6.74 -2.50
CA CYS A 16 3.42 6.98 -1.22
C CYS A 16 2.34 8.05 -1.27
N LEU A 17 2.54 9.14 -2.01
CA LEU A 17 1.57 10.25 -2.05
C LEU A 17 0.53 10.16 -3.16
N ASN A 18 0.73 9.28 -4.15
CA ASN A 18 -0.20 9.14 -5.27
C ASN A 18 -0.74 7.72 -5.37
N THR A 19 0.13 6.76 -5.66
CA THR A 19 -0.28 5.39 -5.99
C THR A 19 -1.01 4.71 -4.84
N ILE A 20 -0.40 4.62 -3.65
CA ILE A 20 -0.99 3.94 -2.50
C ILE A 20 -2.35 4.56 -2.09
N PRO A 21 -2.47 5.88 -1.88
CA PRO A 21 -3.77 6.49 -1.56
C PRO A 21 -4.83 6.21 -2.62
N ASN A 22 -4.47 6.28 -3.91
CA ASN A 22 -5.40 6.05 -5.00
C ASN A 22 -5.86 4.59 -5.08
N LEU A 23 -4.97 3.63 -4.84
CA LEU A 23 -5.32 2.20 -4.75
C LEU A 23 -6.30 1.94 -3.60
N VAL A 24 -6.05 2.53 -2.43
CA VAL A 24 -6.99 2.45 -1.30
C VAL A 24 -8.33 3.07 -1.67
N CYS A 25 -8.33 4.30 -2.23
CA CYS A 25 -9.55 4.96 -2.70
C CYS A 25 -10.31 4.11 -3.71
N HIS A 26 -9.64 3.41 -4.61
CA HIS A 26 -10.27 2.55 -5.59
C HIS A 26 -10.91 1.32 -4.94
N ALA A 27 -10.18 0.64 -4.05
CA ALA A 27 -10.70 -0.50 -3.31
C ALA A 27 -11.96 -0.15 -2.51
N ILE A 28 -12.03 1.04 -1.90
CA ILE A 28 -13.17 1.48 -1.06
C ILE A 28 -14.24 2.28 -1.82
N GLY A 29 -14.16 2.37 -3.15
CA GLY A 29 -15.16 3.05 -3.98
C GLY A 29 -15.17 4.58 -3.88
N LYS A 30 -14.06 5.19 -3.43
CA LYS A 30 -13.86 6.64 -3.37
C LYS A 30 -13.01 7.20 -4.52
N PHE A 31 -12.65 6.36 -5.49
CA PHE A 31 -11.90 6.80 -6.67
C PHE A 31 -12.85 7.39 -7.71
N ASN A 32 -12.68 8.68 -8.01
CA ASN A 32 -13.70 9.47 -8.73
C ASN A 32 -13.93 9.05 -10.19
N THR A 33 -12.96 8.40 -10.83
CA THR A 33 -12.98 8.12 -12.27
C THR A 33 -13.35 6.69 -12.63
N VAL A 34 -13.21 5.75 -11.70
CA VAL A 34 -13.45 4.33 -11.92
C VAL A 34 -14.28 3.78 -10.76
N SER A 35 -15.48 3.29 -11.09
CA SER A 35 -16.38 2.66 -10.13
C SER A 35 -15.92 1.24 -9.84
N ASN A 36 -15.97 0.82 -8.57
CA ASN A 36 -15.71 -0.55 -8.14
C ASN A 36 -17.01 -1.35 -7.85
N VAL A 37 -18.18 -0.83 -8.21
CA VAL A 37 -19.46 -1.47 -7.91
C VAL A 37 -19.58 -2.82 -8.62
N GLY A 38 -19.78 -3.89 -7.86
CA GLY A 38 -19.90 -5.26 -8.37
C GLY A 38 -18.57 -5.98 -8.57
N GLU A 39 -17.46 -5.32 -8.30
CA GLU A 39 -16.12 -5.88 -8.41
C GLU A 39 -15.77 -6.72 -7.18
N SER A 40 -15.06 -7.84 -7.39
CA SER A 40 -14.68 -8.74 -6.29
C SER A 40 -13.72 -8.10 -5.30
N TYR A 41 -12.90 -7.14 -5.74
CA TYR A 41 -11.94 -6.42 -4.90
C TYR A 41 -12.58 -5.27 -4.11
N ALA A 42 -13.87 -4.96 -4.33
CA ALA A 42 -14.52 -3.84 -3.68
C ALA A 42 -14.70 -4.09 -2.18
N ILE A 43 -14.28 -3.13 -1.37
CA ILE A 43 -14.45 -3.12 0.07
C ILE A 43 -15.59 -2.15 0.39
N ASP A 44 -16.65 -2.66 1.03
CA ASP A 44 -17.75 -1.82 1.44
C ASP A 44 -17.33 -0.82 2.54
N THR A 45 -18.04 0.30 2.61
CA THR A 45 -17.69 1.41 3.51
C THR A 45 -17.72 0.99 4.99
N GLN A 46 -18.67 0.13 5.38
CA GLN A 46 -18.82 -0.29 6.77
C GLN A 46 -17.65 -1.20 7.19
N THR A 47 -17.25 -2.13 6.34
CA THR A 47 -16.08 -2.98 6.54
C THR A 47 -14.81 -2.15 6.62
N TRP A 48 -14.61 -1.20 5.71
CA TRP A 48 -13.44 -0.30 5.75
C TRP A 48 -13.38 0.53 7.03
N GLU A 49 -14.50 1.12 7.46
CA GLU A 49 -14.58 1.88 8.71
C GLU A 49 -14.24 1.03 9.94
N CYS A 50 -14.75 -0.21 9.99
CA CYS A 50 -14.44 -1.15 11.05
C CYS A 50 -12.93 -1.48 11.10
N LEU A 51 -12.33 -1.83 9.96
CA LEU A 51 -10.91 -2.16 9.87
C LEU A 51 -10.01 -0.97 10.22
N ALA A 52 -10.36 0.24 9.77
CA ALA A 52 -9.59 1.44 10.08
C ALA A 52 -9.63 1.79 11.59
N GLN A 53 -10.76 1.54 12.26
CA GLN A 53 -10.88 1.67 13.71
C GLN A 53 -10.04 0.60 14.43
N GLN A 54 -10.10 -0.65 13.98
CA GLN A 54 -9.30 -1.74 14.53
C GLN A 54 -7.80 -1.48 14.40
N LEU A 55 -7.32 -0.99 13.24
CA LEU A 55 -5.92 -0.61 13.05
C LEU A 55 -5.51 0.50 14.02
N THR A 56 -6.35 1.52 14.19
CA THR A 56 -6.08 2.63 15.12
C THR A 56 -5.95 2.12 16.56
N ALA A 57 -6.81 1.19 16.96
CA ALA A 57 -6.79 0.57 18.28
C ALA A 57 -5.57 -0.34 18.46
N ALA A 58 -5.27 -1.21 17.48
CA ALA A 58 -4.12 -2.11 17.53
C ALA A 58 -2.80 -1.36 17.60
N THR A 59 -2.69 -0.22 16.92
CA THR A 59 -1.44 0.56 16.90
C THR A 59 -1.29 1.47 18.11
N SER A 60 -2.35 1.66 18.91
CA SER A 60 -2.27 2.38 20.20
C SER A 60 -1.42 1.65 21.24
N THR A 61 -1.18 0.35 21.06
CA THR A 61 -0.33 -0.45 21.94
C THR A 61 1.13 -0.49 21.50
N ILE A 62 1.47 0.08 20.34
CA ILE A 62 2.86 0.15 19.85
C ILE A 62 3.56 1.28 20.61
N PRO A 63 4.71 1.03 21.26
CA PRO A 63 5.44 2.09 21.93
C PRO A 63 5.88 3.15 20.91
N ALA A 64 5.73 4.43 21.25
CA ALA A 64 6.03 5.55 20.35
C ALA A 64 7.49 5.58 19.83
N ALA A 65 8.41 4.87 20.48
CA ALA A 65 9.79 4.70 20.02
C ALA A 65 9.92 3.84 18.75
N PHE A 66 8.93 2.98 18.45
CA PHE A 66 8.95 2.08 17.29
C PHE A 66 8.16 2.62 16.10
N GLY A 67 7.38 3.68 16.29
CA GLY A 67 6.57 4.27 15.24
C GLY A 67 5.44 5.13 15.79
N ARG A 68 4.84 5.91 14.90
CA ARG A 68 3.63 6.67 15.23
C ARG A 68 2.41 5.77 15.17
N GLN A 69 1.48 6.01 16.09
CA GLN A 69 0.15 5.41 16.02
C GLN A 69 -0.54 5.80 14.71
N PHE A 70 -1.21 4.84 14.06
CA PHE A 70 -2.02 5.15 12.89
C PHE A 70 -3.23 6.00 13.27
N ARG A 71 -3.48 7.03 12.46
CA ARG A 71 -4.76 7.76 12.49
C ARG A 71 -5.84 6.89 11.87
N ASN A 72 -7.10 7.13 12.23
CA ASN A 72 -8.21 6.45 11.60
C ASN A 72 -8.29 6.79 10.10
N LEU A 73 -7.90 5.82 9.27
CA LEU A 73 -7.81 5.96 7.81
C LEU A 73 -9.17 6.33 7.19
N SER A 74 -10.29 5.86 7.73
CA SER A 74 -11.60 6.14 7.14
C SER A 74 -11.97 7.63 7.15
N THR A 75 -11.43 8.39 8.11
CA THR A 75 -11.74 9.82 8.30
C THR A 75 -10.55 10.75 8.09
N LYS A 76 -9.31 10.24 8.12
CA LYS A 76 -8.08 11.07 8.13
C LYS A 76 -7.12 10.77 6.98
N MET A 77 -7.51 10.00 5.97
CA MET A 77 -6.68 9.70 4.78
C MET A 77 -6.07 10.96 4.13
N GLY A 78 -6.82 12.05 4.01
CA GLY A 78 -6.32 13.30 3.41
C GLY A 78 -5.29 14.07 4.24
N LEU A 79 -4.98 13.61 5.46
CA LEU A 79 -3.96 14.20 6.33
C LEU A 79 -2.68 13.36 6.41
N LEU A 80 -2.65 12.21 5.74
CA LEU A 80 -1.52 11.30 5.78
C LEU A 80 -0.39 11.81 4.88
N VAL A 81 0.83 11.78 5.41
CA VAL A 81 2.04 12.14 4.66
C VAL A 81 2.75 10.89 4.14
N THR A 82 3.87 11.08 3.42
CA THR A 82 4.69 10.00 2.85
C THR A 82 5.04 8.93 3.89
N GLU A 83 5.47 9.35 5.09
CA GLU A 83 5.80 8.44 6.19
C GLU A 83 4.60 7.58 6.63
N ASP A 84 3.41 8.17 6.72
CA ASP A 84 2.20 7.44 7.13
C ASP A 84 1.80 6.39 6.08
N TRP A 85 1.87 6.75 4.79
CA TRP A 85 1.54 5.84 3.68
C TRP A 85 2.58 4.73 3.50
N LEU A 86 3.85 5.04 3.72
CA LEU A 86 4.91 4.04 3.71
C LEU A 86 4.72 3.04 4.85
N ASN A 87 4.48 3.52 6.08
CA ASN A 87 4.18 2.67 7.21
C ASN A 87 2.91 1.84 6.96
N PHE A 88 1.88 2.44 6.36
CA PHE A 88 0.66 1.71 6.00
C PHE A 88 0.99 0.55 5.07
N LEU A 89 1.69 0.79 3.96
CA LEU A 89 2.00 -0.24 2.99
C LEU A 89 2.84 -1.38 3.59
N LEU A 90 3.89 -1.04 4.34
CA LEU A 90 4.82 -2.04 4.85
C LEU A 90 4.25 -2.87 6.01
N TYR A 91 3.38 -2.29 6.84
CA TYR A 91 2.98 -2.92 8.11
C TYR A 91 1.47 -3.12 8.28
N ALA A 92 0.64 -2.30 7.66
CA ALA A 92 -0.81 -2.32 7.90
C ALA A 92 -1.62 -2.87 6.70
N ALA A 93 -1.15 -2.67 5.47
CA ALA A 93 -1.88 -3.03 4.26
C ALA A 93 -2.18 -4.53 4.23
N ARG A 94 -1.14 -5.36 4.31
CA ARG A 94 -1.31 -6.81 4.29
C ARG A 94 -2.28 -7.35 5.35
N PRO A 95 -2.13 -7.05 6.66
CA PRO A 95 -3.07 -7.55 7.65
C PRO A 95 -4.49 -7.01 7.46
N ILE A 96 -4.68 -5.77 6.98
CA ILE A 96 -6.01 -5.27 6.62
C ILE A 96 -6.59 -6.05 5.44
N PHE A 97 -5.88 -6.11 4.32
CA PHE A 97 -6.38 -6.72 3.10
C PHE A 97 -6.57 -8.24 3.23
N ALA A 98 -5.78 -8.91 4.06
CA ALA A 98 -5.97 -10.33 4.36
C ALA A 98 -7.28 -10.62 5.11
N THR A 99 -7.90 -9.64 5.78
CA THR A 99 -9.23 -9.84 6.40
C THR A 99 -10.38 -9.78 5.41
N VAL A 100 -10.19 -9.12 4.26
CA VAL A 100 -11.24 -8.92 3.24
C VAL A 100 -11.05 -9.83 2.03
N TYR A 101 -9.80 -10.04 1.60
CA TYR A 101 -9.45 -10.85 0.44
C TYR A 101 -9.18 -12.29 0.84
N THR A 102 -10.26 -13.00 1.18
CA THR A 102 -10.21 -14.37 1.74
C THR A 102 -10.63 -15.45 0.75
N THR A 103 -11.15 -15.06 -0.42
CA THR A 103 -11.68 -16.00 -1.42
C THR A 103 -10.67 -16.22 -2.54
N PRO A 104 -10.76 -17.34 -3.30
CA PRO A 104 -9.90 -17.56 -4.46
C PRO A 104 -9.95 -16.43 -5.49
N GLU A 105 -11.10 -15.78 -5.66
CA GLU A 105 -11.30 -14.66 -6.60
C GLU A 105 -10.61 -13.37 -6.14
N THR A 106 -10.46 -13.17 -4.83
CA THR A 106 -9.87 -11.96 -4.24
C THR A 106 -8.41 -12.14 -3.84
N GLN A 107 -7.94 -13.38 -3.76
CA GLN A 107 -6.54 -13.72 -3.47
C GLN A 107 -5.53 -13.00 -4.39
N PRO A 108 -5.76 -12.84 -5.72
CA PRO A 108 -4.84 -12.09 -6.57
C PRO A 108 -4.67 -10.62 -6.13
N CYS A 109 -5.74 -9.99 -5.63
CA CYS A 109 -5.69 -8.62 -5.13
C CYS A 109 -4.77 -8.50 -3.91
N LEU A 110 -4.82 -9.48 -3.00
CA LEU A 110 -3.90 -9.53 -1.86
C LEU A 110 -2.44 -9.70 -2.31
N LEU A 111 -2.20 -10.57 -3.30
CA LEU A 111 -0.85 -10.78 -3.84
C LEU A 111 -0.30 -9.53 -4.54
N LEU A 112 -1.15 -8.70 -5.16
CA LEU A 112 -0.72 -7.41 -5.71
C LEU A 112 -0.28 -6.42 -4.62
N TRP A 113 -0.96 -6.41 -3.46
CA TRP A 113 -0.52 -5.62 -2.31
C TRP A 113 0.81 -6.10 -1.74
N ASP A 114 1.00 -7.41 -1.62
CA ASP A 114 2.26 -8.01 -1.18
C ASP A 114 3.40 -7.67 -2.16
N LEU A 115 3.17 -7.82 -3.48
CA LEU A 115 4.13 -7.47 -4.52
C LEU A 115 4.53 -5.98 -4.45
N LEU A 116 3.57 -5.07 -4.27
CA LEU A 116 3.86 -3.65 -4.14
C LEU A 116 4.68 -3.35 -2.88
N ALA A 117 4.30 -3.94 -1.75
CA ALA A 117 4.99 -3.75 -0.48
C ALA A 117 6.44 -4.23 -0.55
N GLU A 118 6.68 -5.45 -1.03
CA GLU A 118 8.03 -6.01 -1.20
C GLU A 118 8.87 -5.17 -2.18
N THR A 119 8.27 -4.69 -3.26
CA THR A 119 8.99 -3.88 -4.25
C THR A 119 9.39 -2.51 -3.68
N VAL A 120 8.53 -1.90 -2.86
CA VAL A 120 8.83 -0.64 -2.18
C VAL A 120 9.84 -0.86 -1.05
N GLU A 121 9.75 -1.96 -0.30
CA GLU A 121 10.74 -2.31 0.72
C GLU A 121 12.15 -2.45 0.14
N ASP A 122 12.28 -3.10 -1.02
CA ASP A 122 13.57 -3.21 -1.70
C ASP A 122 14.11 -1.87 -2.20
N CYS A 123 13.25 -0.88 -2.45
CA CYS A 123 13.68 0.50 -2.76
C CYS A 123 14.33 1.20 -1.55
N LEU A 124 14.15 0.68 -0.33
CA LEU A 124 14.70 1.25 0.91
C LEU A 124 16.10 0.70 1.24
N LEU A 125 16.60 -0.26 0.47
CA LEU A 125 17.93 -0.83 0.68
C LEU A 125 19.01 0.25 0.58
N PHE A 126 19.87 0.32 1.60
CA PHE A 126 20.94 1.33 1.70
C PHE A 126 21.95 1.24 0.55
N SER A 127 22.14 0.04 -0.01
CA SER A 127 23.02 -0.21 -1.15
C SER A 127 22.32 -1.17 -2.10
N MET A 128 22.27 -0.80 -3.37
CA MET A 128 21.69 -1.60 -4.45
C MET A 128 22.70 -1.73 -5.58
N CYS A 129 22.78 -2.92 -6.16
CA CYS A 129 23.49 -3.13 -7.42
C CYS A 129 22.50 -3.08 -8.60
N GLN A 130 23.02 -2.98 -9.83
CA GLN A 130 22.18 -2.85 -11.03
C GLN A 130 21.15 -3.99 -11.15
N THR A 131 21.52 -5.22 -10.77
CA THR A 131 20.57 -6.34 -10.81
C THR A 131 19.41 -6.18 -9.83
N ASN A 132 19.59 -5.47 -8.70
CA ASN A 132 18.48 -5.12 -7.81
C ASN A 132 17.55 -4.10 -8.48
N VAL A 133 18.12 -3.08 -9.12
CA VAL A 133 17.35 -2.05 -9.81
C VAL A 133 16.52 -2.65 -10.94
N ASP A 134 17.12 -3.53 -11.74
CA ASP A 134 16.43 -4.21 -12.84
C ASP A 134 15.30 -5.11 -12.31
N ALA A 135 15.53 -5.82 -11.19
CA ALA A 135 14.51 -6.64 -10.55
C ALA A 135 13.34 -5.80 -9.98
N ILE A 136 13.64 -4.65 -9.37
CA ILE A 136 12.63 -3.68 -8.90
C ILE A 136 11.79 -3.17 -10.08
N ALA A 137 12.44 -2.76 -11.17
CA ALA A 137 11.75 -2.28 -12.37
C ALA A 137 10.82 -3.35 -12.96
N CYS A 138 11.29 -4.60 -13.07
CA CYS A 138 10.49 -5.73 -13.53
C CYS A 138 9.26 -5.96 -12.63
N ARG A 139 9.40 -5.87 -11.30
CA ARG A 139 8.26 -6.05 -10.39
C ARG A 139 7.25 -4.91 -10.45
N PHE A 140 7.67 -3.66 -10.66
CA PHE A 140 6.72 -2.57 -10.91
C PHE A 140 5.93 -2.79 -12.19
N ILE A 141 6.57 -3.28 -13.26
CA ILE A 141 5.87 -3.64 -14.50
C ILE A 141 4.86 -4.75 -14.23
N GLN A 142 5.26 -5.80 -13.50
CA GLN A 142 4.36 -6.89 -13.12
C GLN A 142 3.17 -6.41 -12.28
N PHE A 143 3.41 -5.49 -11.34
CA PHE A 143 2.38 -4.90 -10.52
C PHE A 143 1.34 -4.14 -11.38
N VAL A 144 1.80 -3.26 -12.28
CA VAL A 144 0.89 -2.51 -13.15
C VAL A 144 0.11 -3.44 -14.07
N GLN A 145 0.78 -4.40 -14.71
CA GLN A 145 0.12 -5.35 -15.60
C GLN A 145 -0.90 -6.23 -14.86
N GLY A 146 -0.58 -6.67 -13.65
CA GLY A 146 -1.51 -7.48 -12.86
C GLY A 146 -2.69 -6.68 -12.32
N TYR A 147 -2.53 -5.38 -12.11
CA TYR A 147 -3.61 -4.50 -11.68
C TYR A 147 -4.54 -4.08 -12.83
N GLU A 148 -4.02 -3.96 -14.05
CA GLU A 148 -4.78 -3.57 -15.25
C GLU A 148 -5.45 -4.74 -15.99
N ALA A 149 -5.15 -5.99 -15.60
CA ALA A 149 -5.67 -7.21 -16.20
C ALA A 149 -7.12 -7.52 -15.75
#